data_AF-A0A9E2XWV3-F1
#
_entry.id   AF-A0A9E2XWV3-F1
#
_cell.length_a   1.000
_cell.length_b   1.000
_cell.length_c   1.000
_cell.angle_alpha   90.00
_cell.angle_beta   90.00
_cell.angle_gamma   90.00
#
_symmetry.space_group_name_H-M   'P 1'
#
loop_
_entity.id
_entity.type
_entity.pdbx_description
1 polymer ?
#
loop_
_entity_poly.entity_id
_entity_poly.type
_entity_poly.pdbx_seq_one_letter_code
_entity_poly.pdbx_strand_id
1 'polypeptide(L)'
;AVEIYERLQEKIGRIMSYASLEHAGNLSDPEIGRFYQTMQERTNAVSTALLFFTLEINRLEDADLDAKLADPALARYRPWLRDTRAFRPHQLSDDIEKILHEKYVAGRAAWTRLFDETIAELRFPFRGKELTEPEALDLLSDKDPQVRREAAETIGEVLGKNTRVFALITNTLAKDKEIEDRWRRFLRPISSRNLANFVEDEVVEALITAVRDSYPRLSHRYYRLKARWFGVEELPFWDRNAPLPEEEERTISWSEAEQTVLSAYGAFSPEMATVGRRFFAGRWIDAPVKPGKASGAFAHPTVPSAHPYLLLNYQGKTRDVMTLAHELGHGVHQLLANRQGYLMADTPLTLAETASVFGEMLTFRALLARETDPRRRKIMLAGKVEDMLNTVVRQIAFVSFEQKVHEERREAELTPGRLGEIWLAVQRESLGPALRLDGVYRHYWSYIPHFIHTPFYVYAYAFGDCLVNSLYAVYEDAHQGFAERYLEMLRAGGTMRHRELLAPFGLDAADPSFWSRGLSIIAGFIDELEKLS
;
A
#
# COMPACT_ATOMS: atom_id res chain seq x y z
N ALA A 1 -12.61 24.11 -21.51
CA ALA A 1 -12.47 24.27 -20.04
C ALA A 1 -11.65 23.14 -19.44
N VAL A 2 -12.04 21.87 -19.64
CA VAL A 2 -11.32 20.69 -19.11
C VAL A 2 -9.84 20.67 -19.51
N GLU A 3 -9.50 20.94 -20.78
CA GLU A 3 -8.09 21.04 -21.22
C GLU A 3 -7.28 22.15 -20.53
N ILE A 4 -7.93 23.25 -20.15
CA ILE A 4 -7.27 24.33 -19.39
C ILE A 4 -7.01 23.83 -17.98
N TYR A 5 -8.01 23.22 -17.35
CA TYR A 5 -7.89 22.61 -16.03
C TYR A 5 -6.79 21.54 -16.01
N GLU A 6 -6.77 20.60 -16.95
CA GLU A 6 -5.71 19.58 -17.08
C GLU A 6 -4.32 20.20 -17.16
N ARG A 7 -4.12 21.20 -18.03
CA ARG A 7 -2.81 21.87 -18.16
C ARG A 7 -2.39 22.63 -16.91
N LEU A 8 -3.34 23.20 -16.17
CA LEU A 8 -3.05 23.85 -14.89
C LEU A 8 -2.65 22.83 -13.84
N GLN A 9 -3.41 21.74 -13.74
CA GLN A 9 -3.12 20.62 -12.84
C GLN A 9 -1.77 19.98 -13.15
N GLU A 10 -1.44 19.76 -14.42
CA GLU A 10 -0.13 19.23 -14.82
C GLU A 10 1.01 20.18 -14.44
N LYS A 11 0.85 21.50 -14.61
CA LYS A 11 1.87 22.47 -14.18
C LYS A 11 2.08 22.45 -12.67
N ILE A 12 0.99 22.39 -11.91
CA ILE A 12 1.04 22.26 -10.44
C ILE A 12 1.79 20.97 -10.07
N GLY A 13 1.38 19.85 -10.65
CA GLY A 13 2.02 18.55 -10.46
C GLY A 13 3.51 18.58 -10.79
N ARG A 14 3.91 19.23 -11.88
CA ARG A 14 5.32 19.33 -12.30
C ARG A 14 6.18 20.10 -11.30
N ILE A 15 5.67 21.23 -10.80
CA ILE A 15 6.34 22.04 -9.78
C ILE A 15 6.51 21.24 -8.49
N MET A 16 5.43 20.60 -8.03
CA MET A 16 5.48 19.80 -6.80
C MET A 16 6.31 18.54 -6.93
N SER A 17 6.33 17.91 -8.10
CA SER A 17 7.21 16.77 -8.38
C SER A 17 8.67 17.16 -8.26
N TYR A 18 9.06 18.30 -8.85
CA TYR A 18 10.44 18.78 -8.75
C TYR A 18 10.81 19.08 -7.29
N ALA A 19 9.98 19.86 -6.58
CA ALA A 19 10.24 20.25 -5.21
C ALA A 19 10.29 19.05 -4.23
N SER A 20 9.38 18.09 -4.38
CA SER A 20 9.33 16.88 -3.54
C SER A 20 10.52 15.94 -3.82
N LEU A 21 10.91 15.75 -5.08
CA LEU A 21 12.05 14.91 -5.44
C LEU A 21 13.38 15.52 -4.98
N GLU A 22 13.53 16.84 -5.08
CA GLU A 22 14.70 17.55 -4.55
C GLU A 22 14.79 17.38 -3.02
N HIS A 23 13.66 17.55 -2.32
CA HIS A 23 13.56 17.33 -0.89
C HIS A 23 13.85 15.89 -0.49
N ALA A 24 13.29 14.90 -1.19
CA ALA A 24 13.57 13.49 -0.95
C ALA A 24 15.06 13.13 -1.19
N GLY A 25 15.75 13.87 -2.07
CA GLY A 25 17.19 13.72 -2.29
C GLY A 25 18.05 14.16 -1.11
N ASN A 26 17.59 15.14 -0.31
CA ASN A 26 18.27 15.61 0.89
C ASN A 26 17.32 16.37 1.85
N LEU A 27 16.69 15.63 2.76
CA LEU A 27 15.79 16.11 3.81
C LEU A 27 16.50 16.94 4.89
N SER A 28 17.83 16.83 4.98
CA SER A 28 18.62 17.53 6.02
C SER A 28 19.02 18.96 5.63
N ASP A 29 18.78 19.36 4.38
CA ASP A 29 19.11 20.70 3.89
C ASP A 29 17.93 21.67 4.16
N PRO A 30 18.12 22.67 5.04
CA PRO A 30 17.05 23.60 5.40
C PRO A 30 16.60 24.49 4.24
N GLU A 31 17.44 24.76 3.25
CA GLU A 31 17.05 25.55 2.07
C GLU A 31 16.18 24.74 1.12
N ILE A 32 16.46 23.44 0.98
CA ILE A 32 15.59 22.52 0.23
C ILE A 32 14.25 22.35 0.95
N GLY A 33 14.26 22.16 2.27
CA GLY A 33 13.04 22.11 3.08
C GLY A 33 12.19 23.38 2.94
N ARG A 34 12.82 24.55 3.01
CA ARG A 34 12.17 25.85 2.76
C ARG A 34 11.58 25.95 1.36
N PHE A 35 12.32 25.52 0.33
CA PHE A 35 11.85 25.53 -1.05
C PHE A 35 10.63 24.63 -1.24
N TYR A 36 10.68 23.39 -0.74
CA TYR A 36 9.57 22.44 -0.80
C TYR A 36 8.31 23.00 -0.14
N GLN A 37 8.43 23.50 1.09
CA GLN A 37 7.31 24.08 1.82
C GLN A 37 6.73 25.31 1.10
N THR A 38 7.59 26.18 0.57
CA THR A 38 7.14 27.37 -0.19
C THR A 38 6.38 26.97 -1.46
N MET A 39 6.83 25.93 -2.17
CA MET A 39 6.13 25.43 -3.35
C MET A 39 4.79 24.77 -2.98
N GLN A 40 4.74 24.02 -1.88
CA GLN A 40 3.52 23.42 -1.36
C GLN A 40 2.46 24.49 -1.04
N GLU A 41 2.83 25.56 -0.34
CA GLU A 41 1.90 26.65 0.01
C GLU A 41 1.37 27.36 -1.24
N ARG A 42 2.25 27.69 -2.19
CA ARG A 42 1.87 28.37 -3.42
C ARG A 42 0.96 27.51 -4.28
N THR A 43 1.29 26.24 -4.46
CA THR A 43 0.49 25.31 -5.26
C THR A 43 -0.84 24.99 -4.60
N ASN A 44 -0.89 24.86 -3.26
CA ASN A 44 -2.14 24.73 -2.52
C ASN A 44 -3.05 25.95 -2.74
N ALA A 45 -2.51 27.17 -2.71
CA ALA A 45 -3.30 28.37 -2.99
C ALA A 45 -3.90 28.36 -4.41
N VAL A 46 -3.15 27.88 -5.41
CA VAL A 46 -3.67 27.70 -6.78
C VAL A 46 -4.73 26.60 -6.82
N SER A 47 -4.47 25.43 -6.23
CA SER A 47 -5.41 24.30 -6.20
C SER A 47 -6.74 24.66 -5.55
N THR A 48 -6.72 25.42 -4.44
CA THR A 48 -7.93 25.94 -3.79
C THR A 48 -8.76 26.81 -4.73
N ALA A 49 -8.12 27.66 -5.53
CA ALA A 49 -8.80 28.48 -6.52
C ALA A 49 -9.38 27.67 -7.71
N LEU A 50 -8.99 26.40 -7.86
CA LEU A 50 -9.49 25.49 -8.91
C LEU A 50 -10.55 24.51 -8.41
N LEU A 51 -10.82 24.43 -7.09
CA LEU A 51 -11.77 23.47 -6.50
C LEU A 51 -13.17 23.60 -7.09
N PHE A 52 -13.60 24.83 -7.39
CA PHE A 52 -14.92 25.12 -7.97
C PHE A 52 -15.21 24.26 -9.22
N PHE A 53 -14.20 23.95 -10.02
CA PHE A 53 -14.39 23.31 -11.32
C PHE A 53 -14.99 21.91 -11.20
N THR A 54 -14.45 21.09 -10.30
CA THR A 54 -14.98 19.73 -10.05
C THR A 54 -16.34 19.76 -9.34
N LEU A 55 -16.55 20.73 -8.44
CA LEU A 55 -17.82 20.92 -7.75
C LEU A 55 -18.93 21.33 -8.72
N GLU A 56 -18.65 22.22 -9.67
CA GLU A 56 -19.60 22.65 -10.71
C GLU A 56 -19.90 21.51 -11.70
N ILE A 57 -18.90 20.69 -12.06
CA ILE A 57 -19.12 19.46 -12.85
C ILE A 57 -20.12 18.56 -12.14
N ASN A 58 -20.03 18.39 -10.82
CA ASN A 58 -20.97 17.57 -10.04
C ASN A 58 -22.38 18.19 -9.91
N ARG A 59 -22.55 19.48 -10.22
CA ARG A 59 -23.86 20.13 -10.27
C ARG A 59 -24.57 20.00 -11.60
N LEU A 60 -23.85 19.69 -12.69
CA LEU A 60 -24.48 19.45 -13.97
C LEU A 60 -25.52 18.33 -13.86
N GLU A 61 -26.68 18.54 -14.50
CA GLU A 61 -27.64 17.46 -14.67
C GLU A 61 -27.10 16.43 -15.67
N ASP A 62 -27.41 15.16 -15.45
CA ASP A 62 -26.86 14.06 -16.25
C ASP A 62 -27.16 14.25 -17.75
N ALA A 63 -28.37 14.69 -18.09
CA ALA A 63 -28.77 14.96 -19.47
C ALA A 63 -27.95 16.08 -20.15
N ASP A 64 -27.54 17.12 -19.41
CA ASP A 64 -26.70 18.19 -19.96
C ASP A 64 -25.26 17.70 -20.15
N LEU A 65 -24.72 16.95 -19.18
CA LEU A 65 -23.38 16.37 -19.32
C LEU A 65 -23.32 15.37 -20.49
N ASP A 66 -24.33 14.50 -20.63
CA ASP A 66 -24.42 13.54 -21.73
C ASP A 66 -24.52 14.23 -23.09
N ALA A 67 -25.29 15.31 -23.20
CA ALA A 67 -25.35 16.11 -24.42
C ALA A 67 -23.99 16.74 -24.77
N LYS A 68 -23.25 17.26 -23.78
CA LYS A 68 -21.89 17.80 -24.01
C LYS A 68 -20.88 16.71 -24.39
N LEU A 69 -21.03 15.51 -23.84
CA LEU A 69 -20.18 14.35 -24.14
C LEU A 69 -20.34 13.78 -25.56
N ALA A 70 -21.29 14.30 -26.35
CA ALA A 70 -21.37 14.03 -27.78
C ALA A 70 -20.23 14.68 -28.59
N ASP A 71 -19.58 15.73 -28.04
CA ASP A 71 -18.40 16.33 -28.65
C ASP A 71 -17.16 15.43 -28.39
N PRO A 72 -16.45 14.96 -29.43
CA PRO A 72 -15.27 14.11 -29.27
C PRO A 72 -14.16 14.71 -28.39
N ALA A 73 -14.01 16.04 -28.38
CA ALA A 73 -13.01 16.72 -27.57
C ALA A 73 -13.27 16.55 -26.06
N LEU A 74 -14.55 16.55 -25.65
CA LEU A 74 -14.92 16.27 -24.26
C LEU A 74 -15.03 14.76 -23.99
N ALA A 75 -15.48 13.98 -24.98
CA ALA A 75 -15.69 12.53 -24.84
C ALA A 75 -14.40 11.80 -24.42
N ARG A 76 -13.23 12.28 -24.83
CA ARG A 76 -11.94 11.75 -24.36
C ARG A 76 -11.81 11.75 -22.83
N TYR A 77 -12.36 12.76 -22.15
CA TYR A 77 -12.31 12.92 -20.70
C TYR A 77 -13.42 12.16 -19.96
N ARG A 78 -14.21 11.33 -20.65
CA ARG A 78 -15.29 10.54 -20.05
C ARG A 78 -14.83 9.72 -18.83
N PRO A 79 -13.64 9.08 -18.80
CA PRO A 79 -13.19 8.37 -17.60
C PRO A 79 -12.99 9.28 -16.39
N TRP A 80 -12.31 10.42 -16.57
CA TRP A 80 -12.11 11.40 -15.49
C TRP A 80 -13.43 12.00 -15.00
N LEU A 81 -14.36 12.28 -15.93
CA LEU A 81 -15.69 12.77 -15.60
C LEU A 81 -16.52 11.72 -14.85
N ARG A 82 -16.50 10.45 -15.28
CA ARG A 82 -17.13 9.33 -14.57
C ARG A 82 -16.65 9.27 -13.12
N ASP A 83 -15.34 9.38 -12.91
CA ASP A 83 -14.71 9.29 -11.59
C ASP A 83 -15.03 10.50 -10.71
N THR A 84 -15.01 11.70 -11.29
CA THR A 84 -15.44 12.94 -10.62
C THR A 84 -16.91 12.85 -10.17
N ARG A 85 -17.79 12.36 -11.07
CA ARG A 85 -19.23 12.25 -10.85
C ARG A 85 -19.62 11.16 -9.85
N ALA A 86 -18.74 10.21 -9.57
CA ALA A 86 -18.98 9.14 -8.60
C ALA A 86 -19.26 9.67 -7.18
N PHE A 87 -18.75 10.86 -6.85
CA PHE A 87 -18.95 11.50 -5.54
C PHE A 87 -20.22 12.36 -5.45
N ARG A 88 -20.89 12.67 -6.57
CA ARG A 88 -22.07 13.54 -6.60
C ARG A 88 -23.17 13.12 -5.59
N PRO A 89 -23.53 11.83 -5.43
CA PRO A 89 -24.57 11.43 -4.47
C PRO A 89 -24.24 11.73 -3.00
N HIS A 90 -22.95 11.94 -2.72
CA HIS A 90 -22.37 12.12 -1.39
C HIS A 90 -21.86 13.55 -1.14
N GLN A 91 -22.01 14.44 -2.13
CA GLN A 91 -21.64 15.84 -2.04
C GLN A 91 -22.71 16.61 -1.25
N LEU A 92 -22.26 17.44 -0.32
CA LEU A 92 -23.13 18.26 0.52
C LEU A 92 -23.35 19.65 -0.12
N SER A 93 -24.16 20.49 0.52
CA SER A 93 -24.32 21.88 0.08
C SER A 93 -23.02 22.66 0.25
N ASP A 94 -22.84 23.72 -0.54
CA ASP A 94 -21.63 24.56 -0.54
C ASP A 94 -21.25 25.08 0.84
N ASP A 95 -22.24 25.56 1.61
CA ASP A 95 -22.01 26.06 2.96
C ASP A 95 -21.50 24.95 3.89
N ILE A 96 -22.01 23.72 3.74
CA ILE A 96 -21.58 22.58 4.56
C ILE A 96 -20.18 22.12 4.14
N GLU A 97 -19.93 21.97 2.82
CA GLU A 97 -18.59 21.60 2.32
C GLU A 97 -17.54 22.64 2.75
N LYS A 98 -17.87 23.93 2.68
CA LYS A 98 -17.02 25.02 3.15
C LYS A 98 -16.74 24.93 4.65
N ILE A 99 -17.77 24.72 5.47
CA ILE A 99 -17.60 24.58 6.92
C ILE A 99 -16.76 23.34 7.26
N LEU A 100 -16.99 22.20 6.61
CA LEU A 100 -16.19 20.98 6.81
C LEU A 100 -14.72 21.24 6.47
N HIS A 101 -14.45 21.92 5.35
CA HIS A 101 -13.11 22.29 4.95
C HIS A 101 -12.43 23.22 5.96
N GLU A 102 -13.11 24.27 6.43
CA GLU A 102 -12.57 25.19 7.43
C GLU A 102 -12.34 24.49 8.80
N LYS A 103 -13.23 23.59 9.20
CA LYS A 103 -13.13 22.85 10.47
C LYS A 103 -12.09 21.74 10.42
N TYR A 104 -11.72 21.23 9.25
CA TYR A 104 -10.74 20.15 9.08
C TYR A 104 -9.44 20.43 9.85
N VAL A 105 -8.89 21.65 9.74
CA VAL A 105 -7.62 22.05 10.35
C VAL A 105 -7.67 21.97 11.88
N ALA A 106 -8.77 22.47 12.49
CA ALA A 106 -8.95 22.49 13.94
C ALA A 106 -9.59 21.20 14.50
N GLY A 107 -10.12 20.35 13.63
CA GLY A 107 -10.74 19.06 13.95
C GLY A 107 -9.82 17.90 13.59
N ARG A 108 -10.19 17.15 12.55
CA ARG A 108 -9.52 15.91 12.12
C ARG A 108 -7.99 16.04 11.98
N ALA A 109 -7.50 17.11 11.36
CA ALA A 109 -6.06 17.32 11.16
C ALA A 109 -5.31 17.55 12.48
N ALA A 110 -5.91 18.26 13.44
CA ALA A 110 -5.31 18.48 14.75
C ALA A 110 -5.16 17.18 15.55
N TRP A 111 -6.15 16.28 15.50
CA TRP A 111 -6.09 14.96 16.14
C TRP A 111 -5.08 14.02 15.46
N THR A 112 -4.97 14.09 14.14
CA THR A 112 -3.95 13.36 13.37
C THR A 112 -2.55 13.84 13.76
N ARG A 113 -2.34 15.16 13.81
CA ARG A 113 -1.07 15.74 14.26
C ARG A 113 -0.75 15.37 15.70
N LEU A 114 -1.73 15.37 16.61
CA LEU A 114 -1.54 14.94 17.99
C LEU A 114 -1.02 13.50 18.05
N PHE A 115 -1.57 12.59 17.24
CA PHE A 115 -1.05 11.22 17.12
C PHE A 115 0.41 11.21 16.68
N ASP A 116 0.73 11.91 15.59
CA ASP A 116 2.07 11.93 15.01
C ASP A 116 3.11 12.48 15.99
N GLU A 117 2.81 13.62 16.62
CA GLU A 117 3.67 14.25 17.62
C GLU A 117 3.84 13.35 18.85
N THR A 118 2.75 12.73 19.34
CA THR A 118 2.81 11.83 20.50
C THR A 118 3.69 10.61 20.21
N ILE A 119 3.50 9.94 19.07
CA ILE A 119 4.32 8.77 18.69
C ILE A 119 5.79 9.15 18.52
N ALA A 120 6.07 10.29 17.86
CA ALA A 120 7.45 10.76 17.63
C ALA A 120 8.18 11.13 18.93
N GLU A 121 7.46 11.57 19.96
CA GLU A 121 8.03 11.90 21.27
C GLU A 121 8.34 10.64 22.11
N LEU A 122 7.65 9.52 21.87
CA LEU A 122 7.87 8.30 22.65
C LEU A 122 9.34 7.85 22.60
N ARG A 123 9.83 7.40 23.75
CA ARG A 123 11.14 6.77 23.88
C ARG A 123 10.99 5.37 24.47
N PHE A 124 11.77 4.45 23.92
CA PHE A 124 11.74 3.03 24.21
C PHE A 124 13.07 2.65 24.87
N PRO A 125 13.11 2.52 26.21
CA PRO A 125 14.34 2.20 26.93
C PRO A 125 14.82 0.79 26.59
N PHE A 126 16.02 0.68 26.03
CA PHE A 126 16.61 -0.61 25.66
C PHE A 126 18.12 -0.61 25.94
N ARG A 127 18.55 -1.45 26.89
CA ARG A 127 19.97 -1.66 27.25
C ARG A 127 20.76 -0.36 27.46
N GLY A 128 20.18 0.58 28.20
CA GLY A 128 20.80 1.87 28.55
C GLY A 128 20.72 2.94 27.46
N LYS A 129 19.99 2.69 26.37
CA LYS A 129 19.68 3.67 25.32
C LYS A 129 18.19 3.99 25.31
N GLU A 130 17.86 5.21 24.91
CA GLU A 130 16.49 5.64 24.62
C GLU A 130 16.30 5.58 23.11
N LEU A 131 15.56 4.58 22.63
CA LEU A 131 15.32 4.39 21.21
C LEU A 131 14.06 5.15 20.77
N THR A 132 14.03 5.55 19.51
CA THR A 132 12.81 5.96 18.81
C THR A 132 11.95 4.75 18.45
N GLU A 133 10.69 4.98 18.06
CA GLU A 133 9.77 3.90 17.64
C GLU A 133 10.33 3.04 16.49
N PRO A 134 10.88 3.64 15.40
CA PRO A 134 11.44 2.83 14.31
C PRO A 134 12.65 2.00 14.73
N GLU A 135 13.54 2.58 15.55
CA GLU A 135 14.72 1.86 16.09
C GLU A 135 14.30 0.69 16.98
N ALA A 136 13.29 0.86 17.82
CA ALA A 136 12.78 -0.21 18.67
C ALA A 136 12.10 -1.33 17.86
N LEU A 137 11.32 -0.97 16.82
CA LEU A 137 10.68 -1.95 15.94
C LEU A 137 11.69 -2.74 15.10
N ASP A 138 12.80 -2.11 14.67
CA ASP A 138 13.87 -2.78 13.92
C ASP A 138 14.47 -3.95 14.70
N LEU A 139 14.60 -3.81 16.03
CA LEU A 139 15.08 -4.87 16.92
C LEU A 139 14.21 -6.13 16.91
N LEU A 140 12.94 -6.07 16.45
CA LEU A 140 12.10 -7.26 16.29
C LEU A 140 12.55 -8.18 15.15
N SER A 141 13.49 -7.72 14.31
CA SER A 141 14.12 -8.51 13.24
C SER A 141 15.55 -8.93 13.59
N ASP A 142 16.02 -8.68 14.82
CA ASP A 142 17.36 -9.08 15.27
C ASP A 142 17.50 -10.62 15.26
N LYS A 143 18.70 -11.12 15.00
CA LYS A 143 18.99 -12.55 15.03
C LYS A 143 18.91 -13.14 16.45
N ASP A 144 19.22 -12.34 17.48
CA ASP A 144 19.16 -12.75 18.88
C ASP A 144 17.70 -12.75 19.42
N PRO A 145 17.15 -13.92 19.81
CA PRO A 145 15.81 -14.01 20.40
C PRO A 145 15.61 -13.17 21.68
N GLN A 146 16.67 -12.97 22.48
CA GLN A 146 16.55 -12.15 23.69
C GLN A 146 16.37 -10.67 23.35
N VAL A 147 17.07 -10.17 22.32
CA VAL A 147 16.90 -8.80 21.82
C VAL A 147 15.47 -8.59 21.35
N ARG A 148 14.94 -9.49 20.53
CA ARG A 148 13.55 -9.41 20.04
C ARG A 148 12.54 -9.40 21.17
N ARG A 149 12.70 -10.28 22.15
CA ARG A 149 11.81 -10.38 23.31
C ARG A 149 11.82 -9.10 24.15
N GLU A 150 13.00 -8.67 24.60
CA GLU A 150 13.18 -7.46 25.40
C GLU A 150 12.57 -6.25 24.68
N ALA A 151 12.88 -6.07 23.38
CA ALA A 151 12.34 -4.99 22.58
C ALA A 151 10.80 -5.04 22.48
N ALA A 152 10.24 -6.22 22.23
CA ALA A 152 8.79 -6.39 22.12
C ALA A 152 8.03 -6.09 23.42
N GLU A 153 8.60 -6.52 24.55
CA GLU A 153 8.10 -6.21 25.89
C GLU A 153 8.15 -4.70 26.13
N THR A 154 9.29 -4.05 25.90
CA THR A 154 9.46 -2.59 26.02
C THR A 154 8.47 -1.82 25.16
N ILE A 155 8.31 -2.19 23.89
CA ILE A 155 7.36 -1.55 22.97
C ILE A 155 5.95 -1.62 23.54
N GLY A 156 5.51 -2.82 23.89
CA GLY A 156 4.16 -3.02 24.40
C GLY A 156 3.90 -2.30 25.72
N GLU A 157 4.89 -2.21 26.61
CA GLU A 157 4.79 -1.45 27.87
C GLU A 157 4.68 0.05 27.64
N VAL A 158 5.52 0.63 26.77
CA VAL A 158 5.50 2.06 26.46
C VAL A 158 4.18 2.44 25.77
N LEU A 159 3.72 1.64 24.81
CA LEU A 159 2.40 1.82 24.19
C LEU A 159 1.27 1.68 25.22
N GLY A 160 1.38 0.72 26.14
CA GLY A 160 0.43 0.51 27.24
C GLY A 160 0.32 1.71 28.17
N LYS A 161 1.43 2.34 28.55
CA LYS A 161 1.46 3.56 29.38
C LYS A 161 0.75 4.75 28.70
N ASN A 162 0.75 4.80 27.37
CA ASN A 162 0.17 5.87 26.57
C ASN A 162 -1.21 5.53 25.98
N THR A 163 -1.73 4.33 26.25
CA THR A 163 -2.92 3.79 25.59
C THR A 163 -4.17 4.66 25.76
N ARG A 164 -4.27 5.42 26.85
CA ARG A 164 -5.39 6.35 27.09
C ARG A 164 -5.44 7.48 26.05
N VAL A 165 -4.28 8.04 25.69
CA VAL A 165 -4.19 9.11 24.69
C VAL A 165 -4.55 8.56 23.31
N PHE A 166 -3.95 7.42 22.92
CA PHE A 166 -4.24 6.78 21.63
C PHE A 166 -5.70 6.32 21.50
N ALA A 167 -6.31 5.84 22.60
CA ALA A 167 -7.73 5.48 22.60
C ALA A 167 -8.62 6.72 22.39
N LEU A 168 -8.31 7.84 23.04
CA LEU A 168 -9.07 9.08 22.85
C LEU A 168 -8.97 9.59 21.40
N ILE A 169 -7.76 9.58 20.82
CA ILE A 169 -7.54 9.96 19.42
C ILE A 169 -8.37 9.07 18.49
N THR A 170 -8.25 7.75 18.65
CA THR A 170 -8.95 6.75 17.82
C THR A 170 -10.47 6.92 17.93
N ASN A 171 -11.01 7.05 19.14
CA ASN A 171 -12.44 7.24 19.36
C ASN A 171 -12.97 8.54 18.75
N THR A 172 -12.17 9.61 18.82
CA THR A 172 -12.57 10.93 18.30
C THR A 172 -12.60 10.93 16.79
N LEU A 173 -11.56 10.40 16.15
CA LEU A 173 -11.48 10.29 14.68
C LEU A 173 -12.49 9.30 14.11
N ALA A 174 -12.75 8.19 14.81
CA ALA A 174 -13.79 7.25 14.42
C ALA A 174 -15.20 7.86 14.52
N LYS A 175 -15.44 8.73 15.52
CA LYS A 175 -16.71 9.46 15.66
C LYS A 175 -16.86 10.58 14.63
N ASP A 176 -15.80 11.35 14.38
CA ASP A 176 -15.73 12.37 13.32
C ASP A 176 -16.10 11.75 11.96
N LYS A 177 -15.46 10.61 11.63
CA LYS A 177 -15.77 9.85 10.42
C LYS A 177 -17.23 9.36 10.39
N GLU A 178 -17.76 8.81 11.48
CA GLU A 178 -19.16 8.36 11.53
C GLU A 178 -20.14 9.50 11.25
N ILE A 179 -19.90 10.69 11.81
CA ILE A 179 -20.71 11.88 11.58
C ILE A 179 -20.67 12.25 10.09
N GLU A 180 -19.48 12.33 9.50
CA GLU A 180 -19.32 12.65 8.08
C GLU A 180 -19.97 11.60 7.18
N ASP A 181 -19.75 10.31 7.44
CA ASP A 181 -20.36 9.21 6.69
C ASP A 181 -21.89 9.32 6.70
N ARG A 182 -22.51 9.66 7.83
CA ARG A 182 -23.96 9.88 7.93
C ARG A 182 -24.44 11.06 7.09
N TRP A 183 -23.77 12.21 7.18
CA TRP A 183 -24.13 13.39 6.37
C TRP A 183 -23.98 13.12 4.88
N ARG A 184 -22.89 12.44 4.50
CA ARG A 184 -22.60 12.01 3.13
C ARG A 184 -23.38 10.77 2.70
N ARG A 185 -24.24 10.20 3.55
CA ARG A 185 -25.14 9.07 3.24
C ARG A 185 -24.41 7.76 2.89
N PHE A 186 -23.23 7.53 3.48
CA PHE A 186 -22.55 6.24 3.40
C PHE A 186 -23.15 5.26 4.42
N LEU A 187 -23.56 4.08 3.95
CA LEU A 187 -24.21 3.07 4.80
C LEU A 187 -23.20 2.37 5.72
N ARG A 188 -22.07 1.93 5.15
CA ARG A 188 -20.99 1.25 5.87
C ARG A 188 -19.83 2.22 6.11
N PRO A 189 -19.11 2.11 7.25
CA PRO A 189 -17.93 2.94 7.50
C PRO A 189 -16.87 2.84 6.39
N ILE A 190 -16.74 1.67 5.77
CA ILE A 190 -15.77 1.41 4.71
C ILE A 190 -16.17 2.02 3.34
N SER A 191 -17.47 2.29 3.11
CA SER A 191 -17.98 2.63 1.76
C SER A 191 -17.36 3.90 1.17
N SER A 192 -17.05 4.91 1.99
CA SER A 192 -16.41 6.13 1.48
C SER A 192 -14.98 5.90 1.00
N ARG A 193 -14.25 4.97 1.64
CA ARG A 193 -12.93 4.52 1.18
C ARG A 193 -13.04 3.68 -0.09
N ASN A 194 -14.04 2.80 -0.17
CA ASN A 194 -14.31 1.96 -1.35
C ASN A 194 -14.60 2.81 -2.58
N LEU A 195 -15.47 3.83 -2.43
CA LEU A 195 -15.73 4.80 -3.48
C LEU A 195 -14.45 5.55 -3.90
N ALA A 196 -13.63 5.99 -2.94
CA ALA A 196 -12.37 6.66 -3.21
C ALA A 196 -11.34 5.78 -3.95
N ASN A 197 -11.40 4.47 -3.73
CA ASN A 197 -10.61 3.47 -4.45
C ASN A 197 -11.28 2.98 -5.73
N PHE A 198 -12.48 3.49 -6.06
CA PHE A 198 -13.27 3.10 -7.22
C PHE A 198 -13.62 1.60 -7.28
N VAL A 199 -13.82 1.00 -6.11
CA VAL A 199 -14.21 -0.41 -5.94
C VAL A 199 -15.58 -0.48 -5.25
N GLU A 200 -16.44 -1.36 -5.74
CA GLU A 200 -17.73 -1.65 -5.14
C GLU A 200 -17.56 -2.36 -3.79
N ASP A 201 -18.46 -2.07 -2.85
CA ASP A 201 -18.37 -2.64 -1.51
C ASP A 201 -18.44 -4.18 -1.52
N GLU A 202 -19.22 -4.77 -2.42
CA GLU A 202 -19.39 -6.23 -2.54
C GLU A 202 -18.08 -6.91 -2.96
N VAL A 203 -17.27 -6.22 -3.77
CA VAL A 203 -15.95 -6.71 -4.21
C VAL A 203 -14.98 -6.71 -3.03
N VAL A 204 -14.97 -5.64 -2.22
CA VAL A 204 -14.13 -5.55 -1.03
C VAL A 204 -14.54 -6.59 0.02
N GLU A 205 -15.85 -6.81 0.20
CA GLU A 205 -16.36 -7.85 1.09
C GLU A 205 -15.97 -9.26 0.63
N ALA A 206 -16.02 -9.51 -0.70
CA ALA A 206 -15.58 -10.78 -1.27
C ALA A 206 -14.07 -11.04 -1.01
N LEU A 207 -13.22 -10.01 -1.15
CA LEU A 207 -11.79 -10.08 -0.80
C LEU A 207 -11.58 -10.40 0.68
N ILE A 208 -12.22 -9.63 1.58
CA ILE A 208 -12.09 -9.81 3.04
C ILE A 208 -12.50 -11.24 3.42
N THR A 209 -13.64 -11.71 2.90
CA THR A 209 -14.16 -13.06 3.16
C THR A 209 -13.19 -14.13 2.66
N ALA A 210 -12.75 -14.04 1.40
CA ALA A 210 -11.85 -15.03 0.82
C ALA A 210 -10.51 -15.15 1.56
N VAL A 211 -9.95 -14.03 2.02
CA VAL A 211 -8.71 -14.02 2.81
C VAL A 211 -8.93 -14.61 4.20
N ARG A 212 -10.03 -14.25 4.90
CA ARG A 212 -10.36 -14.79 6.22
C ARG A 212 -10.59 -16.30 6.19
N ASP A 213 -11.36 -16.78 5.21
CA ASP A 213 -11.60 -18.22 5.00
C ASP A 213 -10.30 -18.99 4.67
N SER A 214 -9.28 -18.28 4.17
CA SER A 214 -7.97 -18.84 3.83
C SER A 214 -6.95 -18.80 4.97
N TYR A 215 -7.23 -18.17 6.13
CA TYR A 215 -6.28 -18.16 7.25
C TYR A 215 -5.77 -19.57 7.65
N PRO A 216 -6.61 -20.61 7.74
CA PRO A 216 -6.14 -21.96 8.10
C PRO A 216 -5.14 -22.55 7.10
N ARG A 217 -5.31 -22.27 5.80
CA ARG A 217 -4.43 -22.80 4.74
C ARG A 217 -3.18 -21.97 4.50
N LEU A 218 -3.17 -20.71 4.97
CA LEU A 218 -2.09 -19.75 4.78
C LEU A 218 -1.32 -19.52 6.09
N SER A 219 -1.65 -18.46 6.83
CA SER A 219 -0.92 -18.01 8.02
C SER A 219 -0.83 -19.09 9.10
N HIS A 220 -1.93 -19.78 9.41
CA HIS A 220 -1.93 -20.80 10.47
C HIS A 220 -0.97 -21.95 10.14
N ARG A 221 -0.93 -22.32 8.85
CA ARG A 221 -0.09 -23.39 8.32
C ARG A 221 1.38 -22.95 8.31
N TYR A 222 1.66 -21.75 7.81
CA TYR A 222 3.00 -21.18 7.80
C TYR A 222 3.59 -21.01 9.20
N TYR A 223 2.84 -20.42 10.14
CA TYR A 223 3.36 -20.21 11.50
C TYR A 223 3.55 -21.50 12.27
N ARG A 224 2.78 -22.56 11.97
CA ARG A 224 3.05 -23.91 12.49
C ARG A 224 4.36 -24.46 11.96
N LEU A 225 4.67 -24.22 10.69
CA LEU A 225 5.95 -24.61 10.09
C LEU A 225 7.11 -23.81 10.71
N LYS A 226 6.94 -22.49 10.87
CA LYS A 226 7.94 -21.62 11.52
C LYS A 226 8.19 -22.00 12.98
N ALA A 227 7.15 -22.30 13.76
CA ALA A 227 7.29 -22.79 15.14
C ALA A 227 8.15 -24.07 15.21
N ARG A 228 7.95 -25.02 14.27
CA ARG A 228 8.81 -26.22 14.17
C ARG A 228 10.27 -25.88 13.86
N TRP A 229 10.53 -24.94 12.94
CA TRP A 229 11.90 -24.51 12.64
C TRP A 229 12.59 -23.86 13.83
N PHE A 230 11.83 -23.23 14.73
CA PHE A 230 12.32 -22.63 15.97
C PHE A 230 12.33 -23.61 17.15
N GLY A 231 11.88 -24.85 16.95
CA GLY A 231 11.86 -25.89 17.99
C GLY A 231 10.84 -25.65 19.11
N VAL A 232 9.77 -24.89 18.84
CA VAL A 232 8.73 -24.56 19.82
C VAL A 232 7.34 -25.01 19.36
N GLU A 233 6.43 -25.24 20.29
CA GLU A 233 5.03 -25.57 19.99
C GLU A 233 4.23 -24.32 19.59
N GLU A 234 4.40 -23.24 20.35
CA GLU A 234 3.81 -21.93 20.08
C GLU A 234 4.92 -20.89 19.93
N LEU A 235 4.94 -20.21 18.77
CA LEU A 235 5.86 -19.12 18.50
C LEU A 235 5.41 -17.88 19.28
N PRO A 236 6.26 -17.22 20.07
CA PRO A 236 5.87 -15.95 20.66
C PRO A 236 5.76 -14.87 19.58
N PHE A 237 4.89 -13.86 19.79
CA PHE A 237 4.60 -12.85 18.77
C PHE A 237 5.83 -12.07 18.28
N TRP A 238 6.87 -11.92 19.11
CA TRP A 238 8.11 -11.23 18.76
C TRP A 238 9.01 -12.03 17.80
N ASP A 239 8.77 -13.33 17.64
CA ASP A 239 9.48 -14.18 16.67
C ASP A 239 8.75 -14.28 15.33
N ARG A 240 7.58 -13.66 15.20
CA ARG A 240 6.75 -13.73 13.99
C ARG A 240 7.51 -13.34 12.72
N ASN A 241 8.31 -12.28 12.79
CA ASN A 241 9.11 -11.74 11.68
C ASN A 241 10.62 -11.99 11.86
N ALA A 242 11.00 -12.88 12.78
CA ALA A 242 12.41 -13.19 12.99
C ALA A 242 13.03 -13.81 11.73
N PRO A 243 14.27 -13.43 11.36
CA PRO A 243 14.98 -14.05 10.26
C PRO A 243 15.21 -15.54 10.55
N LEU A 244 15.37 -16.33 9.48
CA LEU A 244 15.70 -17.74 9.67
C LEU A 244 17.14 -17.89 10.21
N PRO A 245 17.41 -18.85 11.11
CA PRO A 245 18.73 -19.01 11.74
C PRO A 245 19.91 -19.20 10.78
N GLU A 246 19.65 -19.67 9.56
CA GLU A 246 20.66 -20.06 8.56
C GLU A 246 20.93 -18.98 7.50
N GLU A 247 20.42 -17.77 7.64
CA GLU A 247 20.55 -16.71 6.63
C GLU A 247 21.97 -16.11 6.57
N GLU A 248 22.69 -16.44 5.48
CA GLU A 248 23.99 -15.87 5.10
C GLU A 248 23.83 -14.53 4.36
N GLU A 249 24.70 -13.56 4.65
CA GLU A 249 24.69 -12.26 4.00
C GLU A 249 25.52 -12.30 2.69
N ARG A 250 24.86 -12.14 1.54
CA ARG A 250 25.51 -11.96 0.24
C ARG A 250 25.25 -10.56 -0.29
N THR A 251 26.30 -9.94 -0.83
CA THR A 251 26.19 -8.65 -1.54
C THR A 251 26.02 -8.88 -3.04
N ILE A 252 24.96 -8.32 -3.62
CA ILE A 252 24.63 -8.31 -5.04
C ILE A 252 25.01 -6.94 -5.60
N SER A 253 25.86 -6.91 -6.63
CA SER A 253 26.27 -5.64 -7.24
C SER A 253 25.10 -4.95 -7.97
N TRP A 254 25.15 -3.62 -8.12
CA TRP A 254 24.13 -2.87 -8.87
C TRP A 254 23.95 -3.39 -10.30
N SER A 255 25.05 -3.72 -10.98
CA SER A 255 25.02 -4.28 -12.34
C SER A 255 24.38 -5.67 -12.38
N GLU A 256 24.61 -6.51 -11.37
CA GLU A 256 23.97 -7.82 -11.26
C GLU A 256 22.45 -7.66 -11.01
N ALA A 257 22.05 -6.70 -10.18
CA ALA A 257 20.64 -6.38 -9.94
C ALA A 257 19.94 -5.87 -11.22
N GLU A 258 20.55 -4.89 -11.91
CA GLU A 258 20.05 -4.39 -13.20
C GLU A 258 19.86 -5.53 -14.21
N GLN A 259 20.88 -6.37 -14.39
CA GLN A 259 20.81 -7.50 -15.32
C GLN A 259 19.73 -8.49 -14.92
N THR A 260 19.60 -8.80 -13.63
CA THR A 260 18.60 -9.73 -13.10
C THR A 260 17.19 -9.25 -13.41
N VAL A 261 16.88 -8.01 -13.04
CA VAL A 261 15.53 -7.42 -13.23
C VAL A 261 15.20 -7.29 -14.72
N LEU A 262 16.09 -6.72 -15.53
CA LEU A 262 15.84 -6.53 -16.97
C LEU A 262 15.74 -7.86 -17.73
N SER A 263 16.48 -8.90 -17.30
CA SER A 263 16.36 -10.23 -17.90
C SER A 263 15.03 -10.88 -17.55
N ALA A 264 14.57 -10.77 -16.30
CA ALA A 264 13.26 -11.29 -15.89
C ALA A 264 12.13 -10.58 -16.65
N TYR A 265 12.19 -9.25 -16.76
CA TYR A 265 11.23 -8.46 -17.53
C TYR A 265 11.29 -8.82 -19.02
N GLY A 266 12.48 -9.06 -19.58
CA GLY A 266 12.66 -9.38 -20.99
C GLY A 266 12.16 -10.77 -21.36
N ALA A 267 12.28 -11.74 -20.43
CA ALA A 267 11.71 -13.07 -20.59
C ALA A 267 10.18 -13.04 -20.62
N PHE A 268 9.56 -12.12 -19.88
CA PHE A 268 8.12 -11.88 -19.93
C PHE A 268 7.69 -11.08 -21.18
N SER A 269 8.32 -9.94 -21.42
CA SER A 269 8.05 -9.06 -22.55
C SER A 269 9.27 -8.24 -22.97
N PRO A 270 9.75 -8.37 -24.21
CA PRO A 270 10.83 -7.53 -24.75
C PRO A 270 10.54 -6.03 -24.67
N GLU A 271 9.26 -5.64 -24.79
CA GLU A 271 8.83 -4.24 -24.67
C GLU A 271 8.98 -3.75 -23.22
N MET A 272 8.53 -4.54 -22.24
CA MET A 272 8.65 -4.20 -20.81
C MET A 272 10.12 -3.95 -20.41
N ALA A 273 11.04 -4.82 -20.85
CA ALA A 273 12.47 -4.61 -20.63
C ALA A 273 13.02 -3.38 -21.39
N THR A 274 12.48 -3.06 -22.56
CA THR A 274 12.89 -1.87 -23.33
C THR A 274 12.48 -0.59 -22.62
N VAL A 275 11.26 -0.54 -22.06
CA VAL A 275 10.81 0.57 -21.23
C VAL A 275 11.66 0.67 -19.96
N GLY A 276 11.90 -0.45 -19.27
CA GLY A 276 12.73 -0.50 -18.06
C GLY A 276 14.17 -0.02 -18.29
N ARG A 277 14.80 -0.38 -19.42
CA ARG A 277 16.15 0.08 -19.79
C ARG A 277 16.30 1.60 -19.85
N ARG A 278 15.22 2.34 -20.15
CA ARG A 278 15.25 3.81 -20.20
C ARG A 278 15.59 4.42 -18.84
N PHE A 279 15.19 3.80 -17.74
CA PHE A 279 15.50 4.30 -16.40
C PHE A 279 16.99 4.27 -16.09
N PHE A 280 17.65 3.17 -16.43
CA PHE A 280 19.10 3.02 -16.26
C PHE A 280 19.88 3.94 -17.22
N ALA A 281 19.54 3.90 -18.51
CA ALA A 281 20.22 4.73 -19.52
C ALA A 281 20.00 6.24 -19.31
N GLY A 282 18.83 6.64 -18.82
CA GLY A 282 18.44 8.02 -18.58
C GLY A 282 18.92 8.59 -17.23
N ARG A 283 19.49 7.76 -16.35
CA ARG A 283 19.81 8.10 -14.94
C ARG A 283 18.58 8.59 -14.17
N TRP A 284 17.45 7.89 -14.34
CA TRP A 284 16.18 8.20 -13.66
C TRP A 284 16.05 7.49 -12.30
N ILE A 285 17.14 6.88 -11.85
CA ILE A 285 17.21 6.09 -10.62
C ILE A 285 18.26 6.72 -9.69
N ASP A 286 17.83 7.19 -8.53
CA ASP A 286 18.73 7.54 -7.42
C ASP A 286 18.86 6.32 -6.50
N ALA A 287 19.85 5.46 -6.76
CA ALA A 287 20.00 4.17 -6.08
C ALA A 287 20.83 4.18 -4.78
N PRO A 288 21.98 4.89 -4.67
CA PRO A 288 22.84 4.77 -3.50
C PRO A 288 22.24 5.35 -2.21
N VAL A 289 22.59 4.77 -1.07
CA VAL A 289 22.35 5.37 0.24
C VAL A 289 23.21 6.63 0.40
N LYS A 290 22.61 7.74 0.80
CA LYS A 290 23.30 9.03 1.01
C LYS A 290 22.82 9.68 2.31
N PRO A 291 23.69 10.39 3.06
CA PRO A 291 23.26 11.20 4.19
C PRO A 291 22.16 12.18 3.79
N GLY A 292 21.13 12.32 4.64
CA GLY A 292 20.01 13.23 4.40
C GLY A 292 18.99 12.74 3.38
N LYS A 293 19.27 11.71 2.57
CA LYS A 293 18.30 11.15 1.62
C LYS A 293 17.11 10.52 2.35
N ALA A 294 15.92 10.63 1.76
CA ALA A 294 14.72 9.94 2.23
C ALA A 294 14.97 8.43 2.34
N SER A 295 14.43 7.83 3.40
CA SER A 295 14.48 6.38 3.64
C SER A 295 13.51 5.63 2.72
N GLY A 296 13.62 4.30 2.68
CA GLY A 296 12.75 3.45 1.87
C GLY A 296 13.06 3.51 0.37
N ALA A 297 12.02 3.31 -0.45
CA ALA A 297 12.08 3.42 -1.89
C ALA A 297 10.71 3.89 -2.43
N PHE A 298 10.69 4.48 -3.62
CA PHE A 298 9.46 4.83 -4.32
C PHE A 298 9.69 5.09 -5.82
N ALA A 299 8.60 5.03 -6.58
CA ALA A 299 8.50 5.45 -7.98
C ALA A 299 7.57 6.66 -8.10
N HIS A 300 8.13 7.85 -8.34
CA HIS A 300 7.34 9.07 -8.47
C HIS A 300 6.89 9.27 -9.93
N PRO A 301 5.58 9.32 -10.23
CA PRO A 301 5.07 9.39 -11.60
C PRO A 301 5.41 10.71 -12.30
N THR A 302 5.57 11.77 -11.52
CA THR A 302 5.76 13.16 -11.98
C THR A 302 4.55 13.71 -12.73
N VAL A 303 4.66 13.92 -14.04
CA VAL A 303 3.61 14.35 -14.96
C VAL A 303 3.82 13.71 -16.33
N PRO A 304 2.79 13.54 -17.17
CA PRO A 304 2.94 12.92 -18.50
C PRO A 304 3.96 13.58 -19.43
N SER A 305 4.15 14.91 -19.33
CA SER A 305 5.18 15.64 -20.08
C SER A 305 6.60 15.54 -19.50
N ALA A 306 6.80 14.70 -18.48
CA ALA A 306 8.08 14.35 -17.88
C ALA A 306 8.19 12.83 -17.70
N HIS A 307 9.37 12.35 -17.38
CA HIS A 307 9.58 10.95 -17.05
C HIS A 307 9.49 10.75 -15.53
N PRO A 308 9.01 9.59 -15.06
CA PRO A 308 9.05 9.23 -13.66
C PRO A 308 10.49 9.08 -13.14
N TYR A 309 10.64 9.08 -11.83
CA TYR A 309 11.90 8.86 -11.13
C TYR A 309 11.76 7.77 -10.07
N LEU A 310 12.80 6.97 -9.92
CA LEU A 310 12.91 5.96 -8.86
C LEU A 310 13.90 6.43 -7.81
N LEU A 311 13.52 6.36 -6.54
CA LEU A 311 14.41 6.53 -5.40
C LEU A 311 14.55 5.17 -4.71
N LEU A 312 15.80 4.72 -4.52
CA LEU A 312 16.11 3.52 -3.73
C LEU A 312 17.20 3.81 -2.71
N ASN A 313 17.35 2.92 -1.74
CA ASN A 313 18.45 2.88 -0.80
C ASN A 313 19.18 1.53 -0.93
N TYR A 314 19.83 1.32 -2.08
CA TYR A 314 20.43 0.05 -2.47
C TYR A 314 21.74 -0.22 -1.73
N GLN A 315 21.80 -1.33 -1.01
CA GLN A 315 22.96 -1.80 -0.24
C GLN A 315 23.48 -3.17 -0.72
N GLY A 316 22.82 -3.76 -1.71
CA GLY A 316 23.22 -5.04 -2.31
C GLY A 316 22.60 -6.26 -1.64
N LYS A 317 21.54 -6.11 -0.84
CA LYS A 317 20.80 -7.26 -0.29
C LYS A 317 19.83 -7.83 -1.32
N THR A 318 19.44 -9.10 -1.20
CA THR A 318 18.41 -9.72 -2.06
C THR A 318 17.11 -8.93 -2.04
N ARG A 319 16.71 -8.41 -0.87
CA ARG A 319 15.56 -7.52 -0.72
C ARG A 319 15.68 -6.26 -1.57
N ASP A 320 16.88 -5.68 -1.70
CA ASP A 320 17.09 -4.48 -2.51
C ASP A 320 16.88 -4.75 -4.01
N VAL A 321 17.18 -5.97 -4.48
CA VAL A 321 16.88 -6.40 -5.86
C VAL A 321 15.37 -6.52 -6.07
N MET A 322 14.63 -7.04 -5.09
CA MET A 322 13.17 -7.08 -5.14
C MET A 322 12.58 -5.66 -5.12
N THR A 323 13.09 -4.78 -4.27
CA THR A 323 12.71 -3.36 -4.27
C THR A 323 12.98 -2.71 -5.63
N LEU A 324 14.13 -2.98 -6.27
CA LEU A 324 14.38 -2.50 -7.63
C LEU A 324 13.37 -3.03 -8.65
N ALA A 325 13.05 -4.32 -8.60
CA ALA A 325 12.04 -4.90 -9.47
C ALA A 325 10.65 -4.29 -9.23
N HIS A 326 10.33 -3.98 -7.98
CA HIS A 326 9.07 -3.37 -7.57
C HIS A 326 8.95 -1.94 -8.11
N GLU A 327 9.90 -1.07 -7.79
CA GLU A 327 9.87 0.34 -8.22
C GLU A 327 9.99 0.49 -9.74
N LEU A 328 10.78 -0.36 -10.40
CA LEU A 328 10.86 -0.36 -11.86
C LEU A 328 9.52 -0.76 -12.51
N GLY A 329 8.75 -1.63 -11.88
CA GLY A 329 7.42 -2.01 -12.34
C GLY A 329 6.46 -0.83 -12.33
N HIS A 330 6.43 -0.06 -11.24
CA HIS A 330 5.71 1.23 -11.22
C HIS A 330 6.21 2.17 -12.31
N GLY A 331 7.52 2.36 -12.45
CA GLY A 331 8.10 3.22 -13.47
C GLY A 331 7.68 2.84 -14.90
N VAL A 332 7.66 1.54 -15.22
CA VAL A 332 7.17 1.02 -16.51
C VAL A 332 5.70 1.37 -16.70
N HIS A 333 4.86 1.11 -15.69
CA HIS A 333 3.42 1.41 -15.75
C HIS A 333 3.17 2.90 -16.00
N GLN A 334 3.82 3.76 -15.22
CA GLN A 334 3.71 5.22 -15.34
C GLN A 334 4.07 5.71 -16.74
N LEU A 335 5.19 5.24 -17.32
CA LEU A 335 5.58 5.59 -18.69
C LEU A 335 4.58 5.11 -19.75
N LEU A 336 3.99 3.93 -19.57
CA LEU A 336 3.01 3.39 -20.51
C LEU A 336 1.68 4.15 -20.46
N ALA A 337 1.27 4.58 -19.26
CA ALA A 337 0.03 5.31 -18.99
C ALA A 337 0.09 6.80 -19.36
N ASN A 338 1.29 7.42 -19.43
CA ASN A 338 1.46 8.85 -19.76
C ASN A 338 0.69 9.31 -21.02
N ARG A 339 0.45 8.42 -21.99
CA ARG A 339 -0.32 8.73 -23.22
C ARG A 339 -1.75 9.23 -22.92
N GLN A 340 -2.32 8.86 -21.77
CA GLN A 340 -3.71 9.15 -21.44
C GLN A 340 -3.93 10.63 -21.10
N GLY A 341 -2.90 11.31 -20.59
CA GLY A 341 -2.98 12.70 -20.12
C GLY A 341 -3.02 12.78 -18.60
N TYR A 342 -2.82 13.97 -18.04
CA TYR A 342 -2.61 14.16 -16.60
C TYR A 342 -3.84 13.76 -15.77
N LEU A 343 -5.05 13.96 -16.31
CA LEU A 343 -6.29 13.61 -15.60
C LEU A 343 -6.65 12.12 -15.64
N MET A 344 -5.95 11.32 -16.46
CA MET A 344 -6.34 9.92 -16.76
C MET A 344 -5.20 8.91 -16.70
N ALA A 345 -3.95 9.36 -16.56
CA ALA A 345 -2.79 8.46 -16.45
C ALA A 345 -2.74 7.74 -15.10
N ASP A 346 -3.09 8.44 -14.02
CA ASP A 346 -3.03 7.90 -12.65
C ASP A 346 -4.07 6.81 -12.42
N THR A 347 -3.64 5.73 -11.77
CA THR A 347 -4.50 4.61 -11.36
C THR A 347 -4.91 4.73 -9.90
N PRO A 348 -6.09 4.24 -9.51
CA PRO A 348 -6.44 4.12 -8.08
C PRO A 348 -5.47 3.18 -7.36
N LEU A 349 -5.36 3.34 -6.04
CA LEU A 349 -4.41 2.61 -5.19
C LEU A 349 -4.55 1.08 -5.30
N THR A 350 -5.77 0.60 -5.52
CA THR A 350 -6.09 -0.82 -5.71
C THR A 350 -5.49 -1.43 -6.98
N LEU A 351 -5.12 -0.60 -7.97
CA LEU A 351 -4.51 -1.02 -9.23
C LEU A 351 -3.06 -0.52 -9.38
N ALA A 352 -2.60 0.39 -8.51
CA ALA A 352 -1.26 0.97 -8.58
C ALA A 352 -0.16 -0.09 -8.44
N GLU A 353 -0.40 -1.10 -7.59
CA GLU A 353 0.54 -2.20 -7.31
C GLU A 353 0.60 -3.27 -8.41
N THR A 354 -0.25 -3.15 -9.46
CA THR A 354 -0.38 -4.21 -10.46
C THR A 354 0.95 -4.49 -11.16
N ALA A 355 1.67 -3.45 -11.55
CA ALA A 355 2.93 -3.58 -12.28
C ALA A 355 4.14 -3.88 -11.41
N SER A 356 4.20 -3.27 -10.23
CA SER A 356 5.31 -3.41 -9.27
C SER A 356 5.38 -4.84 -8.75
N VAL A 357 4.29 -5.35 -8.18
CA VAL A 357 4.24 -6.70 -7.60
C VAL A 357 4.39 -7.77 -8.67
N PHE A 358 3.86 -7.57 -9.88
CA PHE A 358 4.02 -8.53 -10.98
C PHE A 358 5.49 -8.58 -11.44
N GLY A 359 6.13 -7.42 -11.58
CA GLY A 359 7.56 -7.33 -11.90
C GLY A 359 8.46 -7.95 -10.82
N GLU A 360 8.11 -7.75 -9.55
CA GLU A 360 8.75 -8.40 -8.42
C GLU A 360 8.60 -9.93 -8.49
N MET A 361 7.39 -10.43 -8.75
CA MET A 361 7.12 -11.87 -8.87
C MET A 361 7.92 -12.53 -10.01
N LEU A 362 8.00 -11.87 -11.18
CA LEU A 362 8.84 -12.31 -12.29
C LEU A 362 10.30 -12.44 -11.88
N THR A 363 10.82 -11.43 -11.16
CA THR A 363 12.22 -11.39 -10.73
C THR A 363 12.49 -12.42 -9.64
N PHE A 364 11.59 -12.55 -8.66
CA PHE A 364 11.66 -13.56 -7.61
C PHE A 364 11.70 -14.97 -8.19
N ARG A 365 10.77 -15.30 -9.11
CA ARG A 365 10.72 -16.61 -9.77
C ARG A 365 11.99 -16.89 -10.58
N ALA A 366 12.53 -15.90 -11.27
CA ALA A 366 13.79 -16.02 -12.00
C ALA A 366 14.99 -16.29 -11.07
N LEU A 367 15.07 -15.61 -9.92
CA LEU A 367 16.10 -15.87 -8.90
C LEU A 367 15.92 -17.25 -8.28
N LEU A 368 14.71 -17.59 -7.88
CA LEU A 368 14.37 -18.86 -7.24
C LEU A 368 14.69 -20.05 -8.17
N ALA A 369 14.41 -19.94 -9.48
CA ALA A 369 14.73 -20.97 -10.46
C ALA A 369 16.24 -21.20 -10.68
N ARG A 370 17.07 -20.18 -10.38
CA ARG A 370 18.54 -20.26 -10.50
C ARG A 370 19.21 -20.75 -9.21
N GLU A 371 18.53 -20.66 -8.07
CA GLU A 371 19.10 -21.09 -6.80
C GLU A 371 19.07 -22.62 -6.68
N THR A 372 20.27 -23.20 -6.55
CA THR A 372 20.48 -24.65 -6.48
C THR A 372 20.67 -25.15 -5.05
N ASP A 373 21.03 -24.28 -4.10
CA ASP A 373 21.16 -24.64 -2.69
C ASP A 373 19.77 -24.73 -2.03
N PRO A 374 19.35 -25.93 -1.57
CA PRO A 374 18.06 -26.10 -0.91
C PRO A 374 17.85 -25.20 0.31
N ARG A 375 18.93 -24.86 1.05
CA ARG A 375 18.83 -23.99 2.23
C ARG A 375 18.50 -22.56 1.83
N ARG A 376 19.21 -22.02 0.86
CA ARG A 376 18.95 -20.68 0.32
C ARG A 376 17.58 -20.59 -0.34
N ARG A 377 17.19 -21.63 -1.09
CA ARG A 377 15.86 -21.72 -1.68
C ARG A 377 14.76 -21.68 -0.60
N LYS A 378 14.94 -22.39 0.51
CA LYS A 378 14.02 -22.34 1.67
C LYS A 378 13.94 -20.93 2.27
N ILE A 379 15.07 -20.24 2.45
CA ILE A 379 15.11 -18.88 2.99
C ILE A 379 14.37 -17.90 2.07
N MET A 380 14.63 -17.95 0.76
CA MET A 380 13.95 -17.12 -0.23
C MET A 380 12.42 -17.32 -0.22
N LEU A 381 11.98 -18.58 -0.18
CA LEU A 381 10.55 -18.92 -0.13
C LEU A 381 9.91 -18.47 1.19
N ALA A 382 10.57 -18.68 2.33
CA ALA A 382 10.06 -18.27 3.64
C ALA A 382 9.91 -16.75 3.71
N GLY A 383 10.93 -16.00 3.26
CA GLY A 383 10.87 -14.55 3.17
C GLY A 383 9.72 -14.08 2.27
N LYS A 384 9.57 -14.67 1.08
CA LYS A 384 8.47 -14.31 0.16
C LYS A 384 7.09 -14.61 0.76
N VAL A 385 6.92 -15.75 1.42
CA VAL A 385 5.66 -16.09 2.09
C VAL A 385 5.38 -15.11 3.24
N GLU A 386 6.37 -14.74 4.05
CA GLU A 386 6.20 -13.76 5.13
C GLU A 386 5.79 -12.38 4.61
N ASP A 387 6.42 -11.92 3.53
CA ASP A 387 6.06 -10.67 2.87
C ASP A 387 4.60 -10.71 2.38
N MET A 388 4.21 -11.78 1.69
CA MET A 388 2.83 -11.95 1.21
C MET A 388 1.81 -12.05 2.35
N LEU A 389 2.13 -12.74 3.45
CA LEU A 389 1.28 -12.78 4.65
C LEU A 389 1.17 -11.41 5.32
N ASN A 390 2.24 -10.61 5.36
CA ASN A 390 2.24 -9.25 5.87
C ASN A 390 1.48 -8.26 4.97
N THR A 391 1.39 -8.52 3.67
CA THR A 391 0.64 -7.68 2.70
C THR A 391 -0.83 -8.08 2.58
N VAL A 392 -1.16 -9.36 2.74
CA VAL A 392 -2.53 -9.87 2.57
C VAL A 392 -3.20 -10.14 3.92
N VAL A 393 -2.72 -11.14 4.67
CA VAL A 393 -3.37 -11.59 5.91
C VAL A 393 -3.40 -10.49 6.96
N ARG A 394 -2.26 -9.83 7.19
CA ARG A 394 -2.15 -8.75 8.17
C ARG A 394 -3.03 -7.56 7.81
N GLN A 395 -3.10 -7.16 6.55
CA GLN A 395 -3.86 -5.99 6.14
C GLN A 395 -5.38 -6.25 6.18
N ILE A 396 -5.83 -7.47 5.85
CA ILE A 396 -7.24 -7.86 6.06
C ILE A 396 -7.58 -7.99 7.55
N ALA A 397 -6.64 -8.45 8.39
CA ALA A 397 -6.82 -8.40 9.83
C ALA A 397 -6.96 -6.94 10.32
N PHE A 398 -6.19 -6.00 9.77
CA PHE A 398 -6.28 -4.58 10.11
C PHE A 398 -7.64 -3.99 9.71
N VAL A 399 -8.14 -4.28 8.52
CA VAL A 399 -9.50 -3.88 8.12
C VAL A 399 -10.57 -4.50 9.02
N SER A 400 -10.41 -5.76 9.42
CA SER A 400 -11.33 -6.43 10.35
C SER A 400 -11.33 -5.78 11.74
N PHE A 401 -10.19 -5.27 12.19
CA PHE A 401 -10.09 -4.45 13.40
C PHE A 401 -10.83 -3.12 13.23
N GLU A 402 -10.57 -2.40 12.14
CA GLU A 402 -11.25 -1.13 11.86
C GLU A 402 -12.77 -1.29 11.74
N GLN A 403 -13.27 -2.34 11.08
CA GLN A 403 -14.70 -2.63 10.97
C GLN A 403 -15.33 -2.73 12.35
N LYS A 404 -14.78 -3.58 13.23
CA LYS A 404 -15.28 -3.75 14.61
C LYS A 404 -15.21 -2.45 15.43
N VAL A 405 -14.11 -1.71 15.32
CA VAL A 405 -13.94 -0.43 16.04
C VAL A 405 -14.96 0.61 15.57
N HIS A 406 -15.12 0.80 14.26
CA HIS A 406 -16.06 1.78 13.73
C HIS A 406 -17.53 1.38 13.95
N GLU A 407 -17.84 0.09 13.90
CA GLU A 407 -19.18 -0.43 14.22
C GLU A 407 -19.52 -0.23 15.69
N GLU A 408 -18.68 -0.68 16.62
CA GLU A 408 -18.96 -0.48 18.06
C GLU A 408 -18.93 1.01 18.45
N ARG A 409 -18.10 1.83 17.77
CA ARG A 409 -18.04 3.27 18.03
C ARG A 409 -19.32 4.02 17.70
N ARG A 410 -20.15 3.50 16.79
CA ARG A 410 -21.48 4.09 16.48
C ARG A 410 -22.38 4.09 17.71
N GLU A 411 -22.26 3.07 18.55
CA GLU A 411 -23.11 2.86 19.73
C GLU A 411 -22.55 3.54 20.99
N ALA A 412 -21.24 3.42 21.25
CA ALA A 412 -20.62 3.98 22.45
C ALA A 412 -19.15 4.33 22.24
N GLU A 413 -18.56 5.08 23.18
CA GLU A 413 -17.11 5.27 23.20
C GLU A 413 -16.40 4.01 23.72
N LEU A 414 -15.32 3.61 23.05
CA LEU A 414 -14.57 2.39 23.33
C LEU A 414 -13.47 2.66 24.37
N THR A 415 -13.43 1.86 25.42
CA THR A 415 -12.34 1.91 26.41
C THR A 415 -11.03 1.38 25.79
N PRO A 416 -9.85 1.77 26.32
CA PRO A 416 -8.58 1.17 25.90
C PRO A 416 -8.55 -0.35 26.07
N GLY A 417 -9.23 -0.86 27.10
CA GLY A 417 -9.40 -2.28 27.35
C GLY A 417 -10.11 -2.97 26.19
N ARG A 418 -11.25 -2.40 25.75
CA ARG A 418 -12.06 -2.93 24.65
C ARG A 418 -11.34 -2.90 23.32
N LEU A 419 -10.64 -1.80 23.01
CA LEU A 419 -9.80 -1.72 21.80
C LEU A 419 -8.73 -2.83 21.78
N GLY A 420 -8.07 -3.07 22.91
CA GLY A 420 -7.11 -4.17 23.04
C GLY A 420 -7.73 -5.57 22.91
N GLU A 421 -8.97 -5.78 23.36
CA GLU A 421 -9.70 -7.04 23.18
C GLU A 421 -10.04 -7.30 21.72
N ILE A 422 -10.57 -6.30 21.02
CA ILE A 422 -10.86 -6.38 19.58
C ILE A 422 -9.58 -6.72 18.82
N TRP A 423 -8.48 -6.03 19.13
CA TRP A 423 -7.18 -6.28 18.53
C TRP A 423 -6.72 -7.72 18.72
N LEU A 424 -6.67 -8.21 19.96
CA LEU A 424 -6.24 -9.58 20.24
C LEU A 424 -7.14 -10.63 19.57
N ALA A 425 -8.46 -10.43 19.57
CA ALA A 425 -9.39 -11.36 18.93
C ALA A 425 -9.11 -11.48 17.42
N VAL A 426 -8.94 -10.33 16.75
CA VAL A 426 -8.66 -10.27 15.32
C VAL A 426 -7.29 -10.86 14.98
N GLN A 427 -6.26 -10.57 15.78
CA GLN A 427 -4.93 -11.13 15.54
C GLN A 427 -4.89 -12.65 15.79
N ARG A 428 -5.63 -13.18 16.77
CA ARG A 428 -5.73 -14.62 17.01
C ARG A 428 -6.43 -15.35 15.86
N GLU A 429 -7.52 -14.78 15.37
CA GLU A 429 -8.25 -15.31 14.20
C GLU A 429 -7.33 -15.38 12.97
N SER A 430 -6.59 -14.30 12.69
CA SER A 430 -5.78 -14.19 11.48
C SER A 430 -4.46 -14.96 11.52
N LEU A 431 -3.80 -15.03 12.67
CA LEU A 431 -2.47 -15.62 12.80
C LEU A 431 -2.50 -17.10 13.22
N GLY A 432 -3.57 -17.52 13.91
CA GLY A 432 -3.81 -18.90 14.28
C GLY A 432 -3.13 -19.34 15.58
N PRO A 433 -3.36 -20.60 15.99
CA PRO A 433 -3.01 -21.10 17.32
C PRO A 433 -1.51 -21.30 17.53
N ALA A 434 -0.72 -21.38 16.45
CA ALA A 434 0.74 -21.54 16.54
C ALA A 434 1.46 -20.25 16.98
N LEU A 435 0.74 -19.15 17.20
CA LEU A 435 1.28 -17.88 17.68
C LEU A 435 0.68 -17.53 19.05
N ARG A 436 1.56 -17.32 20.03
CA ARG A 436 1.18 -16.87 21.36
C ARG A 436 1.08 -15.34 21.39
N LEU A 437 -0.17 -14.87 21.53
CA LEU A 437 -0.54 -13.45 21.52
C LEU A 437 -1.15 -13.07 22.88
N ASP A 438 -0.30 -12.63 23.80
CA ASP A 438 -0.65 -12.32 25.19
C ASP A 438 0.09 -11.09 25.74
N GLY A 439 -0.26 -10.73 26.98
CA GLY A 439 0.37 -9.64 27.72
C GLY A 439 0.29 -8.29 26.99
N VAL A 440 1.46 -7.71 26.73
CA VAL A 440 1.61 -6.35 26.20
C VAL A 440 1.21 -6.22 24.74
N TYR A 441 1.04 -7.33 24.01
CA TYR A 441 0.66 -7.30 22.60
C TYR A 441 -0.71 -6.66 22.35
N ARG A 442 -1.57 -6.61 23.38
CA ARG A 442 -2.87 -5.94 23.35
C ARG A 442 -2.81 -4.43 23.03
N HIS A 443 -1.64 -3.81 23.13
CA HIS A 443 -1.44 -2.38 22.87
C HIS A 443 -0.89 -2.09 21.47
N TYR A 444 -0.53 -3.11 20.69
CA TYR A 444 0.13 -2.92 19.39
C TYR A 444 -0.78 -2.30 18.31
N TRP A 445 -2.09 -2.22 18.52
CA TRP A 445 -2.96 -1.46 17.63
C TRP A 445 -2.64 0.05 17.65
N SER A 446 -2.08 0.56 18.75
CA SER A 446 -2.04 2.00 19.02
C SER A 446 -0.93 2.76 18.31
N TYR A 447 0.03 2.07 17.68
CA TYR A 447 1.11 2.72 16.93
C TYR A 447 0.86 2.74 15.42
N ILE A 448 -0.23 2.11 14.94
CA ILE A 448 -0.47 1.94 13.51
C ILE A 448 -1.04 3.24 12.93
N PRO A 449 -0.27 4.01 12.13
CA PRO A 449 -0.70 5.32 11.64
C PRO A 449 -1.89 5.24 10.66
N HIS A 450 -1.99 4.13 9.91
CA HIS A 450 -3.02 3.96 8.88
C HIS A 450 -4.45 4.07 9.43
N PHE A 451 -4.70 3.58 10.65
CA PHE A 451 -6.01 3.70 11.31
C PHE A 451 -6.42 5.16 11.58
N ILE A 452 -5.44 6.05 11.70
CA ILE A 452 -5.62 7.46 12.04
C ILE A 452 -5.69 8.29 10.76
N HIS A 453 -4.70 8.12 9.88
CA HIS A 453 -4.52 8.94 8.69
C HIS A 453 -5.54 8.61 7.61
N THR A 454 -5.74 7.32 7.34
CA THR A 454 -6.50 6.86 6.18
C THR A 454 -7.34 5.62 6.50
N PRO A 455 -8.43 5.75 7.29
CA PRO A 455 -9.24 4.62 7.70
C PRO A 455 -9.67 3.73 6.51
N PHE A 456 -9.60 2.43 6.73
CA PHE A 456 -9.89 1.35 5.78
C PHE A 456 -9.00 1.30 4.53
N TYR A 457 -7.95 2.11 4.44
CA TYR A 457 -7.07 2.12 3.25
C TYR A 457 -6.34 0.78 3.05
N VAL A 458 -6.00 0.12 4.14
CA VAL A 458 -5.04 -1.00 4.12
C VAL A 458 -5.50 -2.23 3.33
N TYR A 459 -6.80 -2.42 3.05
CA TYR A 459 -7.21 -3.51 2.15
C TYR A 459 -6.67 -3.32 0.73
N ALA A 460 -6.34 -2.10 0.30
CA ALA A 460 -5.82 -1.83 -1.04
C ALA A 460 -4.53 -2.61 -1.30
N TYR A 461 -3.70 -2.83 -0.27
CA TYR A 461 -2.53 -3.69 -0.34
C TYR A 461 -2.89 -5.15 -0.65
N ALA A 462 -3.83 -5.72 0.12
CA ALA A 462 -4.30 -7.08 -0.09
C ALA A 462 -5.01 -7.26 -1.44
N PHE A 463 -5.78 -6.24 -1.86
CA PHE A 463 -6.45 -6.20 -3.16
C PHE A 463 -5.43 -6.25 -4.29
N GLY A 464 -4.44 -5.35 -4.27
CA GLY A 464 -3.38 -5.28 -5.26
C GLY A 464 -2.59 -6.58 -5.36
N ASP A 465 -2.13 -7.12 -4.22
CA ASP A 465 -1.36 -8.37 -4.19
C ASP A 465 -2.19 -9.57 -4.70
N CYS A 466 -3.43 -9.73 -4.24
CA CYS A 466 -4.28 -10.83 -4.71
C CYS A 466 -4.66 -10.69 -6.19
N LEU A 467 -4.91 -9.47 -6.67
CA LEU A 467 -5.16 -9.20 -8.08
C LEU A 467 -3.97 -9.61 -8.94
N VAL A 468 -2.76 -9.24 -8.52
CA VAL A 468 -1.52 -9.58 -9.22
C VAL A 468 -1.26 -11.08 -9.19
N ASN A 469 -1.44 -11.74 -8.04
CA ASN A 469 -1.28 -13.19 -7.95
C ASN A 469 -2.28 -13.92 -8.85
N SER A 470 -3.51 -13.42 -8.99
CA SER A 470 -4.50 -13.97 -9.92
C SER A 470 -4.08 -13.77 -11.38
N LEU A 471 -3.56 -12.59 -11.75
CA LEU A 471 -2.99 -12.35 -13.08
C LEU A 471 -1.79 -13.28 -13.34
N TYR A 472 -0.93 -13.48 -12.35
CA TYR A 472 0.23 -14.35 -12.44
C TYR A 472 -0.16 -15.82 -12.63
N ALA A 473 -1.18 -16.29 -11.90
CA ALA A 473 -1.72 -17.64 -12.09
C ALA A 473 -2.25 -17.85 -13.52
N VAL A 474 -2.93 -16.85 -14.10
CA VAL A 474 -3.37 -16.91 -15.51
C VAL A 474 -2.18 -16.94 -16.47
N TYR A 475 -1.12 -16.17 -16.18
CA TYR A 475 0.11 -16.19 -16.96
C TYR A 475 0.78 -17.58 -16.95
N GLU A 476 0.87 -18.24 -15.78
CA GLU A 476 1.41 -19.60 -15.66
C GLU A 476 0.59 -20.64 -16.45
N ASP A 477 -0.74 -20.47 -16.52
CA ASP A 477 -1.63 -21.39 -17.26
C ASP A 477 -1.70 -21.10 -18.77
N ALA A 478 -1.59 -19.83 -19.20
CA ALA A 478 -1.87 -19.40 -20.57
C ALA A 478 -0.89 -18.32 -21.07
N HIS A 479 0.21 -18.77 -21.67
CA HIS A 479 1.32 -17.88 -22.05
C HIS A 479 1.06 -17.03 -23.31
N GLN A 480 0.24 -17.51 -24.25
CA GLN A 480 0.10 -16.83 -25.55
C GLN A 480 -0.81 -15.60 -25.46
N GLY A 481 -0.29 -14.44 -25.88
CA GLY A 481 -1.03 -13.19 -25.90
C GLY A 481 -1.19 -12.49 -24.54
N PHE A 482 -0.69 -13.11 -23.45
CA PHE A 482 -0.86 -12.57 -22.10
C PHE A 482 -0.10 -11.25 -21.94
N ALA A 483 1.18 -11.23 -22.34
CA ALA A 483 2.04 -10.06 -22.19
C ALA A 483 1.49 -8.85 -22.95
N GLU A 484 0.93 -9.05 -24.15
CA GLU A 484 0.32 -7.98 -24.94
C GLU A 484 -0.92 -7.40 -24.25
N ARG A 485 -1.83 -8.27 -23.76
CA ARG A 485 -3.02 -7.85 -23.00
C ARG A 485 -2.62 -7.13 -21.71
N TYR A 486 -1.59 -7.64 -21.03
CA TYR A 486 -1.06 -7.06 -19.80
C TYR A 486 -0.49 -5.66 -20.03
N LEU A 487 0.31 -5.46 -21.07
CA LEU A 487 0.81 -4.13 -21.41
C LEU A 487 -0.31 -3.18 -21.83
N GLU A 488 -1.35 -3.66 -22.50
CA GLU A 488 -2.52 -2.82 -22.83
C GLU A 488 -3.30 -2.39 -21.59
N MET A 489 -3.45 -3.28 -20.62
CA MET A 489 -3.99 -2.96 -19.30
C MET A 489 -3.17 -1.85 -18.61
N LEU A 490 -1.83 -1.93 -18.61
CA LEU A 490 -0.97 -0.88 -18.04
C LEU A 490 -1.08 0.46 -18.81
N ARG A 491 -1.24 0.41 -20.12
CA ARG A 491 -1.38 1.62 -20.95
C ARG A 491 -2.71 2.33 -20.74
N ALA A 492 -3.73 1.61 -20.29
CA ALA A 492 -5.02 2.20 -20.00
C ALA A 492 -4.94 3.20 -18.84
N GLY A 493 -3.96 3.07 -17.92
CA GLY A 493 -3.88 3.93 -16.73
C GLY A 493 -5.21 3.94 -15.98
N GLY A 494 -5.68 5.13 -15.58
CA GLY A 494 -6.97 5.32 -14.92
C GLY A 494 -8.20 5.32 -15.84
N THR A 495 -8.06 5.06 -17.15
CA THR A 495 -9.20 5.19 -18.08
C THR A 495 -10.27 4.10 -17.91
N MET A 496 -9.90 2.93 -17.36
CA MET A 496 -10.78 1.77 -17.20
C MET A 496 -10.90 1.38 -15.73
N ARG A 497 -12.06 0.83 -15.35
CA ARG A 497 -12.28 0.27 -13.99
C ARG A 497 -11.76 -1.16 -13.91
N HIS A 498 -11.59 -1.69 -12.70
CA HIS A 498 -11.04 -3.03 -12.46
C HIS A 498 -11.72 -4.12 -13.30
N ARG A 499 -13.05 -4.08 -13.44
CA ARG A 499 -13.81 -5.06 -14.21
C ARG A 499 -13.42 -5.07 -15.70
N GLU A 500 -13.27 -3.90 -16.28
CA GLU A 500 -12.90 -3.74 -17.69
C GLU A 500 -11.45 -4.17 -17.93
N LEU A 501 -10.56 -3.86 -16.98
CA LEU A 501 -9.14 -4.24 -17.02
C LEU A 501 -8.92 -5.75 -16.87
N LEU A 502 -9.74 -6.42 -16.05
CA LEU A 502 -9.62 -7.86 -15.76
C LEU A 502 -10.32 -8.76 -16.79
N ALA A 503 -11.35 -8.26 -17.48
CA ALA A 503 -12.12 -9.04 -18.46
C ALA A 503 -11.27 -9.71 -19.56
N PRO A 504 -10.22 -9.08 -20.14
CA PRO A 504 -9.36 -9.72 -21.14
C PRO A 504 -8.59 -10.96 -20.63
N PHE A 505 -8.50 -11.14 -19.32
CA PHE A 505 -7.85 -12.28 -18.66
C PHE A 505 -8.86 -13.34 -18.19
N GLY A 506 -10.16 -13.13 -18.42
CA GLY A 506 -11.23 -14.00 -17.90
C GLY A 506 -11.37 -13.91 -16.37
N LEU A 507 -11.00 -12.76 -15.79
CA LEU A 507 -11.00 -12.53 -14.35
C LEU A 507 -12.13 -11.55 -13.97
N ASP A 508 -12.77 -11.79 -12.83
CA ASP A 508 -13.79 -10.93 -12.25
C ASP A 508 -13.57 -10.80 -10.74
N ALA A 509 -13.26 -9.58 -10.27
CA ALA A 509 -13.01 -9.31 -8.86
C ALA A 509 -14.27 -9.48 -7.97
N ALA A 510 -15.46 -9.47 -8.56
CA ALA A 510 -16.70 -9.74 -7.83
C ALA A 510 -16.92 -11.24 -7.55
N ASP A 511 -16.21 -12.14 -8.24
CA ASP A 511 -16.27 -13.57 -8.00
C ASP A 511 -15.32 -13.97 -6.86
N PRO A 512 -15.79 -14.55 -5.74
CA PRO A 512 -14.92 -15.05 -4.67
C PRO A 512 -13.84 -16.03 -5.15
N SER A 513 -14.10 -16.77 -6.24
CA SER A 513 -13.14 -17.71 -6.83
C SER A 513 -11.89 -17.01 -7.37
N PHE A 514 -12.01 -15.75 -7.80
CA PHE A 514 -10.90 -14.92 -8.24
C PHE A 514 -9.90 -14.69 -7.11
N TRP A 515 -10.37 -14.30 -5.93
CA TRP A 515 -9.50 -14.07 -4.77
C TRP A 515 -8.85 -15.37 -4.29
N SER A 516 -9.59 -16.48 -4.28
CA SER A 516 -9.05 -17.79 -3.92
C SER A 516 -7.92 -18.24 -4.88
N ARG A 517 -7.96 -17.85 -6.16
CA ARG A 517 -6.89 -18.16 -7.11
C ARG A 517 -5.59 -17.44 -6.72
N GLY A 518 -5.65 -16.13 -6.47
CA GLY A 518 -4.48 -15.36 -6.03
C GLY A 518 -3.89 -15.91 -4.71
N LEU A 519 -4.76 -16.27 -3.76
CA LEU A 519 -4.34 -16.87 -2.48
C LEU A 519 -3.70 -18.26 -2.64
N SER A 520 -4.00 -18.98 -3.73
CA SER A 520 -3.40 -20.30 -4.01
C SER A 520 -1.92 -20.20 -4.37
N ILE A 521 -1.44 -19.06 -4.87
CA ILE A 521 -0.01 -18.83 -5.10
C ILE A 521 0.76 -18.87 -3.77
N ILE A 522 0.24 -18.19 -2.72
CA ILE A 522 0.82 -18.23 -1.38
C ILE A 522 0.82 -19.67 -0.84
N ALA A 523 -0.31 -20.37 -0.99
CA ALA A 523 -0.43 -21.76 -0.54
C ALA A 523 0.59 -22.68 -1.25
N GLY A 524 0.83 -22.48 -2.54
CA GLY A 524 1.82 -23.22 -3.32
C GLY A 524 3.25 -22.99 -2.86
N PHE A 525 3.63 -21.76 -2.48
CA PHE A 525 4.93 -21.52 -1.85
C PHE A 525 5.06 -22.20 -0.49
N ILE A 526 3.99 -22.27 0.29
CA ILE A 526 3.97 -23.06 1.54
C ILE A 526 4.11 -24.55 1.24
N ASP A 527 3.48 -25.08 0.18
CA ASP A 527 3.65 -26.47 -0.26
C ASP A 527 5.11 -26.77 -0.64
N GLU A 528 5.79 -25.85 -1.32
CA GLU A 528 7.22 -25.96 -1.64
C GLU A 528 8.08 -25.96 -0.37
N LEU A 529 7.79 -25.07 0.59
CA LEU A 529 8.51 -25.00 1.86
C LEU A 529 8.38 -26.28 2.71
N GLU A 530 7.19 -26.89 2.72
CA GLU A 530 6.94 -28.16 3.43
C GLU A 530 7.72 -29.33 2.82
N LYS A 531 8.01 -29.31 1.51
CA LYS A 531 8.87 -30.31 0.86
C LYS A 531 10.36 -30.12 1.17
N LEU A 532 10.75 -28.90 1.56
CA LEU A 532 12.13 -28.52 1.90
C LEU A 532 12.42 -28.56 3.41
N SER A 533 11.41 -28.85 4.24
CA SER A 533 11.49 -28.87 5.71
C SER A 533 11.37 -30.28 6.24
#